data_AF-A0AAN9PM43-F1
#
_entry.id   AF-A0AAN9PM43-F1
#
_cell.length_a   1.000
_cell.length_b   1.000
_cell.length_c   1.000
_cell.angle_alpha   90.00
_cell.angle_beta   90.00
_cell.angle_gamma   90.00
#
_symmetry.space_group_name_H-M   'P 1'
#
loop_
_entity.id
_entity.type
_entity.pdbx_description
1 polymer ?
#
loop_
_entity_poly.entity_id
_entity_poly.type
_entity_poly.pdbx_seq_one_letter_code
_entity_poly.pdbx_strand_id
1 'polypeptide(L)'
;MLSTKWLSQNIENCVRENPNIKLGDIMNRAYRKWNAGVSKQKASRARKVAKNVVEGSFKEQYRRLYDWCHEVLRTNPGSTVQLKRSNSTVIIFATVLIYFAIAIAIAKHFRSKGR
;
A
#
# COMPACT_ATOMS: atom_id res chain seq x y z
N MET A 1 -28.67 -16.86 -4.06
CA MET A 1 -27.48 -17.38 -3.35
C MET A 1 -26.37 -16.32 -3.36
N LEU A 2 -25.69 -16.10 -2.24
CA LEU A 2 -24.55 -15.17 -2.15
C LEU A 2 -23.40 -15.59 -3.07
N SER A 3 -22.87 -14.67 -3.87
CA SER A 3 -21.74 -14.97 -4.77
C SER A 3 -20.41 -14.90 -4.02
N THR A 4 -19.43 -15.70 -4.47
CA THR A 4 -18.07 -15.69 -3.88
C THR A 4 -17.39 -14.34 -4.09
N LYS A 5 -17.64 -13.68 -5.23
CA LYS A 5 -17.10 -12.37 -5.59
C LYS A 5 -17.62 -11.26 -4.67
N TRP A 6 -18.92 -11.24 -4.42
CA TRP A 6 -19.51 -10.26 -3.51
C TRP A 6 -19.00 -10.47 -2.07
N LEU A 7 -18.91 -11.73 -1.65
CA LEU A 7 -18.40 -12.06 -0.33
C LEU A 7 -16.93 -11.64 -0.18
N SER A 8 -16.08 -11.87 -1.20
CA SER A 8 -14.68 -11.46 -1.14
C SER A 8 -14.55 -9.95 -0.97
N GLN A 9 -15.29 -9.16 -1.75
CA GLN A 9 -15.27 -7.69 -1.68
C GLN A 9 -15.65 -7.19 -0.29
N ASN A 10 -16.67 -7.78 0.32
CA ASN A 10 -17.17 -7.35 1.62
C ASN A 10 -16.32 -7.81 2.83
N ILE A 11 -15.37 -8.73 2.62
CA ILE A 11 -14.41 -9.15 3.65
C ILE A 11 -12.99 -8.63 3.40
N GLU A 12 -12.74 -7.87 2.32
CA GLU A 12 -11.42 -7.33 1.99
C GLU A 12 -10.79 -6.55 3.13
N ASN A 13 -11.56 -5.65 3.78
CA ASN A 13 -11.06 -4.88 4.92
C ASN A 13 -10.67 -5.78 6.11
N CYS A 14 -11.43 -6.85 6.35
CA CYS A 14 -11.13 -7.81 7.42
C CYS A 14 -9.86 -8.60 7.14
N VAL A 15 -9.65 -8.97 5.88
CA VAL A 15 -8.44 -9.65 5.44
C VAL A 15 -7.24 -8.69 5.46
N ARG A 16 -7.45 -7.39 5.21
CA ARG A 16 -6.42 -6.36 5.33
C ARG A 16 -5.98 -6.17 6.79
N GLU A 17 -6.92 -6.15 7.73
CA GLU A 17 -6.64 -6.03 9.17
C GLU A 17 -6.06 -7.33 9.76
N ASN A 18 -6.60 -8.48 9.36
CA ASN A 18 -6.15 -9.79 9.80
C ASN A 18 -6.09 -10.78 8.62
N PRO A 19 -4.92 -10.92 7.96
CA PRO A 19 -4.73 -11.84 6.84
C PRO A 19 -5.00 -13.31 7.18
N ASN A 20 -4.95 -13.68 8.47
CA ASN A 20 -5.12 -15.04 8.98
C ASN A 20 -6.52 -15.30 9.56
N ILE A 21 -7.52 -14.50 9.17
CA ILE A 21 -8.91 -14.68 9.61
C ILE A 21 -9.43 -16.11 9.39
N LYS A 22 -10.06 -16.69 10.43
CA LYS A 22 -10.59 -18.07 10.37
C LYS A 22 -11.84 -18.12 9.50
N LEU A 23 -12.08 -19.28 8.87
CA LEU A 23 -13.27 -19.49 8.04
C LEU A 23 -14.57 -19.38 8.83
N GLY A 24 -14.57 -19.88 10.07
CA GLY A 24 -15.71 -19.77 10.99
C GLY A 24 -16.09 -18.31 11.24
N ASP A 25 -15.10 -17.42 11.40
CA ASP A 25 -15.34 -16.00 11.64
C ASP A 25 -15.96 -15.33 10.40
N ILE A 26 -15.52 -15.69 9.20
CA ILE A 26 -16.12 -15.22 7.94
C ILE A 26 -17.58 -15.69 7.84
N MET A 27 -17.84 -16.97 8.14
CA MET A 27 -19.19 -17.54 8.09
C MET A 27 -20.11 -16.89 9.13
N ASN A 28 -19.63 -16.74 10.38
CA ASN A 28 -20.36 -16.08 11.46
C ASN A 28 -20.64 -14.62 11.14
N ARG A 29 -19.68 -13.89 10.57
CA ARG A 29 -19.88 -12.51 10.11
C ARG A 29 -20.93 -12.44 9.02
N ALA A 30 -20.89 -13.37 8.07
CA ALA A 30 -21.87 -13.40 6.98
C ALA A 30 -23.29 -13.65 7.48
N TYR A 31 -23.42 -14.54 8.47
CA TYR A 31 -24.68 -14.79 9.14
C TYR A 31 -25.14 -13.57 9.94
N ARG A 32 -24.30 -13.02 10.82
CA ARG A 32 -24.69 -11.90 11.70
C ARG A 32 -24.98 -10.59 10.94
N LYS A 33 -24.22 -10.29 9.88
CA LYS A 33 -24.31 -9.00 9.17
C LYS A 33 -25.29 -9.03 8.01
N TRP A 34 -25.41 -10.16 7.32
CA TRP A 34 -26.22 -10.27 6.09
C TRP A 34 -27.27 -11.37 6.16
N ASN A 35 -27.50 -11.96 7.34
CA ASN A 35 -28.44 -13.06 7.57
C ASN A 35 -28.28 -14.21 6.56
N ALA A 36 -27.03 -14.51 6.20
CA ALA A 36 -26.75 -15.42 5.10
C ALA A 36 -25.87 -16.60 5.49
N GLY A 37 -26.40 -17.80 5.23
CA GLY A 37 -25.63 -19.04 5.30
C GLY A 37 -24.59 -19.12 4.18
N VAL A 38 -23.31 -19.20 4.56
CA VAL A 38 -22.19 -19.38 3.64
C VAL A 38 -21.52 -20.72 3.94
N SER A 39 -21.33 -21.57 2.91
CA SER A 39 -20.60 -22.83 3.08
C SER A 39 -19.11 -22.59 3.32
N LYS A 40 -18.45 -23.50 4.03
CA LYS A 40 -17.01 -23.45 4.32
C LYS A 40 -16.16 -23.30 3.05
N GLN A 41 -16.53 -24.00 1.98
CA GLN A 41 -15.84 -23.90 0.69
C GLN A 41 -15.97 -22.51 0.07
N LYS A 42 -17.17 -21.89 0.12
CA LYS A 42 -17.40 -20.54 -0.39
C LYS A 42 -16.65 -19.48 0.43
N ALA A 43 -16.66 -19.61 1.75
CA ALA A 43 -15.86 -18.75 2.64
C ALA A 43 -14.35 -18.87 2.34
N SER A 44 -13.85 -20.08 2.10
CA SER A 44 -12.44 -20.31 1.75
C SER A 44 -12.05 -19.66 0.43
N ARG A 45 -12.88 -19.83 -0.61
CA ARG A 45 -12.65 -19.18 -1.92
C ARG A 45 -12.72 -17.66 -1.81
N ALA A 46 -13.71 -17.12 -1.09
CA ALA A 46 -13.84 -15.68 -0.90
C ALA A 46 -12.63 -15.09 -0.16
N ARG A 47 -12.14 -15.77 0.88
CA ARG A 47 -10.92 -15.36 1.61
C ARG A 47 -9.70 -15.35 0.70
N LYS A 48 -9.52 -16.39 -0.13
CA LYS A 48 -8.40 -16.46 -1.08
C LYS A 48 -8.43 -15.30 -2.09
N VAL A 49 -9.61 -15.00 -2.64
CA VAL A 49 -9.78 -13.88 -3.58
C VAL A 49 -9.49 -12.55 -2.90
N ALA A 50 -10.07 -12.30 -1.72
CA ALA A 50 -9.84 -11.08 -0.95
C ALA A 50 -8.35 -10.91 -0.60
N LYS A 51 -7.67 -11.98 -0.21
CA LYS A 51 -6.23 -11.98 0.07
C LYS A 51 -5.42 -11.57 -1.15
N ASN A 52 -5.69 -12.17 -2.31
CA ASN A 52 -4.99 -11.84 -3.55
C ASN A 52 -5.19 -10.37 -3.95
N VAL A 53 -6.39 -9.82 -3.76
CA VAL A 53 -6.68 -8.40 -4.05
C VAL A 53 -5.89 -7.49 -3.11
N VAL A 54 -5.89 -7.78 -1.81
CA VAL A 54 -5.16 -7.01 -0.81
C VAL A 54 -3.65 -7.04 -1.08
N GLU A 55 -3.08 -8.23 -1.34
CA GLU A 55 -1.66 -8.39 -1.67
C GLU A 55 -1.28 -7.69 -2.99
N GLY A 56 -2.13 -7.80 -4.02
CA GLY A 56 -1.94 -7.12 -5.30
C GLY A 56 -1.94 -5.60 -5.15
N SER A 57 -2.86 -5.06 -4.34
CA SER A 57 -2.91 -3.63 -4.03
C SER A 57 -1.63 -3.15 -3.34
N PHE A 58 -1.10 -3.91 -2.38
CA PHE A 58 0.16 -3.55 -1.73
C PHE A 58 1.33 -3.57 -2.70
N LYS A 59 1.44 -4.63 -3.52
CA LYS A 59 2.50 -4.74 -4.54
C LYS A 59 2.50 -3.55 -5.49
N GLU A 60 1.32 -3.14 -5.96
CA GLU A 60 1.17 -2.00 -6.86
C GLU A 60 1.55 -0.68 -6.18
N GLN A 61 1.16 -0.47 -4.92
CA GLN A 61 1.55 0.72 -4.15
C GLN A 61 3.07 0.81 -3.96
N TYR A 62 3.73 -0.30 -3.61
CA TYR A 62 5.20 -0.33 -3.48
C TYR A 62 5.90 -0.11 -4.82
N ARG A 63 5.36 -0.67 -5.92
CA ARG A 63 5.89 -0.45 -7.27
C ARG A 63 5.87 1.03 -7.63
N ARG A 64 4.73 1.72 -7.44
CA ARG A 64 4.62 3.16 -7.73
C ARG A 64 5.59 4.01 -6.92
N LEU A 65 5.77 3.67 -5.65
CA LEU A 65 6.71 4.36 -4.78
C LEU A 65 8.15 4.15 -5.25
N TYR A 66 8.49 2.93 -5.67
CA TYR A 66 9.80 2.61 -6.22
C TYR A 66 10.07 3.35 -7.54
N ASP A 67 9.11 3.35 -8.46
CA ASP A 67 9.18 4.10 -9.73
C ASP A 67 9.39 5.60 -9.46
N TRP A 68 8.68 6.17 -8.47
CA TRP A 68 8.85 7.55 -8.05
C TRP A 68 10.24 7.83 -7.46
N CYS A 69 10.77 6.97 -6.59
CA CYS A 69 12.13 7.11 -6.05
C CYS A 69 13.18 7.15 -7.17
N HIS A 70 13.05 6.27 -8.16
CA HIS A 70 13.95 6.24 -9.32
C HIS A 70 13.87 7.51 -10.14
N GLU A 71 12.66 8.02 -10.37
CA GLU A 71 12.46 9.26 -11.11
C GLU A 71 13.12 10.45 -10.39
N VAL A 72 12.99 10.54 -9.06
CA VAL A 72 13.66 11.58 -8.26
C VAL A 72 15.18 11.51 -8.37
N LEU A 73 15.76 10.31 -8.32
CA LEU A 73 17.20 10.10 -8.47
C LEU A 73 17.68 10.45 -9.88
N ARG A 74 16.87 10.14 -10.90
CA ARG A 74 17.16 10.46 -12.31
C ARG A 74 17.14 11.96 -12.56
N THR A 75 16.15 12.69 -12.03
CA THR A 75 16.03 14.15 -12.24
C THR A 75 17.00 14.95 -11.38
N ASN A 76 17.39 14.43 -10.21
CA ASN A 76 18.28 15.13 -9.27
C ASN A 76 19.46 14.22 -8.86
N PRO A 77 20.47 14.05 -9.73
CA PRO A 77 21.68 13.31 -9.42
C PRO A 77 22.34 13.89 -8.15
N GLY A 78 22.43 13.09 -7.08
CA GLY A 78 22.93 13.51 -5.76
C GLY A 78 21.87 13.58 -4.65
N SER A 79 20.60 13.36 -4.98
CA SER A 79 19.55 13.18 -3.97
C SER A 79 19.63 11.79 -3.33
N THR A 80 19.26 11.69 -2.07
CA THR A 80 19.08 10.40 -1.37
C THR A 80 17.61 10.23 -1.04
N VAL A 81 17.03 9.10 -1.43
CA VAL A 81 15.63 8.76 -1.11
C VAL A 81 15.62 7.61 -0.11
N GLN A 82 14.94 7.79 1.03
CA GLN A 82 14.76 6.73 2.03
C GLN A 82 13.27 6.42 2.21
N LEU A 83 12.92 5.15 2.08
CA LEU A 83 11.56 4.67 2.31
C LEU A 83 11.46 4.09 3.71
N LYS A 84 10.74 4.80 4.60
CA LYS A 84 10.47 4.32 5.97
C LYS A 84 9.05 3.78 6.08
N ARG A 85 8.92 2.53 6.50
CA ARG A 85 7.62 1.89 6.74
C ARG A 85 7.08 2.27 8.13
N SER A 86 5.98 3.01 8.18
CA SER A 86 5.16 3.21 9.39
C SER A 86 3.99 2.23 9.38
N ASN A 87 3.59 1.71 10.55
CA ASN A 87 2.52 0.71 10.67
C ASN A 87 1.10 1.28 10.47
N SER A 88 0.95 2.59 10.24
CA SER A 88 -0.34 3.24 9.98
C SER A 88 -0.45 3.61 8.51
N THR A 89 -1.50 3.13 7.84
CA THR A 89 -1.74 3.13 6.38
C THR A 89 -1.92 4.51 5.73
N VAL A 90 -1.40 5.58 6.31
CA VAL A 90 -1.55 6.92 5.75
C VAL A 90 -0.19 7.59 5.67
N ILE A 91 0.31 7.65 4.44
CA ILE A 91 1.38 8.53 3.96
C ILE A 91 2.78 8.11 4.44
N ILE A 92 3.48 7.40 3.56
CA ILE A 92 4.95 7.38 3.59
C ILE A 92 5.36 8.79 3.19
N PHE A 93 5.62 9.64 4.18
CA PHE A 93 6.34 10.88 3.97
C PHE A 93 7.70 10.48 3.42
N ALA A 94 7.85 10.55 2.10
CA ALA A 94 9.16 10.69 1.50
C ALA A 94 9.68 12.04 2.01
N THR A 95 10.49 12.03 3.06
CA THR A 95 11.27 13.21 3.45
C THR A 95 12.27 13.43 2.34
N VAL A 96 11.83 14.14 1.30
CA VAL A 96 12.69 14.57 0.21
C VAL A 96 13.56 15.68 0.78
N LEU A 97 14.84 15.39 1.02
CA LEU A 97 15.83 16.40 1.36
C LEU A 97 16.15 17.22 0.09
N ILE A 98 15.16 17.95 -0.44
CA ILE A 98 15.30 18.87 -1.60
C ILE A 98 16.26 20.02 -1.26
N TYR A 99 16.46 20.30 0.03
CA TYR A 99 17.27 21.43 0.50
C TYR A 99 18.74 21.37 0.09
N PHE A 100 19.36 20.20 -0.05
CA PHE A 100 20.81 20.14 -0.23
C PHE A 100 21.26 20.43 -1.67
N ALA A 101 20.51 19.96 -2.68
CA ALA A 101 20.88 20.17 -4.09
C ALA A 101 20.66 21.63 -4.53
N ILE A 102 19.53 22.23 -4.13
CA ILE A 102 19.24 23.65 -4.41
C ILE A 102 20.23 24.54 -3.65
N ALA A 103 20.53 24.27 -2.38
CA ALA A 103 21.52 25.04 -1.62
C ALA A 103 22.93 24.92 -2.20
N ILE A 104 23.36 23.74 -2.66
CA ILE A 104 24.66 23.57 -3.34
C ILE A 104 24.67 24.28 -4.70
N ALA A 105 23.59 24.19 -5.49
CA ALA A 105 23.50 24.86 -6.78
C ALA A 105 23.52 26.40 -6.63
N ILE A 106 22.79 26.93 -5.65
CA ILE A 106 22.80 28.34 -5.28
C ILE A 106 24.20 28.75 -4.76
N ALA A 107 24.80 27.97 -3.85
CA ALA A 107 26.14 28.26 -3.34
C ALA A 107 27.23 28.24 -4.44
N LYS A 108 27.13 27.32 -5.42
CA LYS A 108 28.01 27.29 -6.59
C LYS A 108 27.78 28.48 -7.52
N HIS A 109 26.51 28.89 -7.73
CA HIS A 109 26.16 30.05 -8.55
C HIS A 109 26.70 31.36 -7.94
N PHE A 110 26.57 31.55 -6.63
CA PHE A 110 27.11 32.72 -5.94
C PHE A 110 28.65 32.72 -5.89
N ARG A 111 29.30 31.56 -5.76
CA ARG A 111 30.77 31.45 -5.81
C ARG A 111 31.33 31.77 -7.21
N SER A 112 30.57 31.54 -8.27
CA SER A 112 30.97 31.85 -9.66
C SER A 112 30.85 33.33 -10.04
N LYS A 113 30.03 34.11 -9.34
CA LYS A 113 29.79 35.54 -9.63
C LYS A 113 30.57 36.51 -8.73
N GLY A 114 31.24 35.98 -7.70
CA GLY A 114 32.01 36.78 -6.73
C GLY A 114 33.53 36.80 -6.98
N ARG A 115 33.98 36.56 -8.21
CA ARG A 115 35.39 36.61 -8.62
C ARG A 115 35.54 37.46 -9.88
#